data_AF-A0A4R6F919-F1
#
_entry.id   AF-A0A4R6F919-F1
#
_cell.length_a   1.000
_cell.length_b   1.000
_cell.length_c   1.000
_cell.angle_alpha   90.00
_cell.angle_beta   90.00
_cell.angle_gamma   90.00
#
_symmetry.space_group_name_H-M   'P 1'
#
loop_
_entity.id
_entity.type
_entity.pdbx_description
1 polymer ?
#
loop_
_entity_poly.entity_id
_entity_poly.type
_entity_poly.pdbx_seq_one_letter_code
_entity_poly.pdbx_strand_id
1 'polypeptide(L)' 'MEEILPNQAETSGLTYSGEQADIFERWVHYFGATDPQELDLGMLMAIHEWVMDGLEPRDQRQER' A
#
# COMPACT_ATOMS: atom_id res chain seq x y z
N MET A 1 32.47 21.28 5.64
CA MET A 1 31.08 21.51 5.19
C MET A 1 30.42 20.15 5.24
N GLU A 2 29.53 19.93 6.21
CA GLU A 2 28.68 18.75 6.22
C GLU A 2 27.64 18.93 5.12
N GLU A 3 27.75 18.12 4.09
CA GLU A 3 26.78 18.03 3.01
C GLU A 3 25.55 17.33 3.58
N ILE A 4 24.54 18.10 3.96
CA ILE A 4 23.25 17.57 4.38
C ILE A 4 22.61 17.00 3.12
N LEU A 5 22.78 15.70 2.90
CA LEU A 5 22.08 14.95 1.87
C LEU A 5 20.58 15.20 2.06
N PRO A 6 19.88 15.75 1.07
CA PRO A 6 18.45 15.94 1.20
C PRO A 6 17.83 14.54 1.31
N ASN A 7 17.05 14.32 2.36
CA ASN A 7 16.20 13.13 2.51
C ASN A 7 15.03 13.24 1.52
N GLN A 8 15.36 13.24 0.23
CA GLN A 8 14.40 13.09 -0.85
C GLN A 8 14.09 11.60 -0.91
N ALA A 9 13.08 11.18 -0.14
CA ALA A 9 12.26 10.11 -0.66
C ALA A 9 11.66 10.67 -1.97
N GLU A 10 12.30 10.33 -3.09
CA GLU A 10 11.93 10.74 -4.44
C GLU A 10 10.56 10.16 -4.79
N THR A 11 9.47 10.73 -4.26
CA THR A 11 8.10 10.41 -4.71
C THR A 11 7.73 11.26 -5.95
N SER A 12 8.62 12.16 -6.37
CA SER A 12 8.44 13.05 -7.51
C SER A 12 8.70 12.31 -8.83
N GLY A 13 7.77 11.43 -9.21
CA GLY A 13 7.82 10.76 -10.52
C GLY A 13 7.10 9.42 -10.61
N LEU A 14 6.65 8.86 -9.48
CA LEU A 14 5.92 7.60 -9.46
C LEU A 14 4.43 7.86 -9.74
N THR A 15 4.10 7.97 -11.02
CA THR A 15 2.72 7.73 -11.44
C THR A 15 2.46 6.24 -11.28
N TYR A 16 1.69 5.88 -10.25
CA TYR A 16 1.25 4.50 -10.08
C TYR A 16 0.43 4.08 -11.29
N SER A 17 0.65 2.85 -11.76
CA SER A 17 -0.19 2.28 -12.82
C SER A 17 -1.61 2.04 -12.29
N GLY A 18 -2.60 1.96 -13.18
CA GLY A 18 -3.96 1.56 -12.80
C GLY A 18 -3.95 0.24 -12.05
N GLU A 19 -3.15 -0.73 -12.51
CA GLU A 19 -2.98 -2.03 -11.85
C GLU A 19 -2.48 -1.92 -10.40
N GLN A 20 -1.53 -1.01 -10.12
CA GLN A 20 -1.06 -0.79 -8.75
C GLN A 20 -2.15 -0.17 -7.86
N ALA A 21 -2.99 0.71 -8.42
CA ALA A 21 -4.14 1.26 -7.71
C ALA A 21 -5.20 0.18 -7.45
N ASP A 22 -5.50 -0.69 -8.42
CA ASP A 22 -6.41 -1.82 -8.28
C ASP A 22 -5.93 -2.80 -7.19
N ILE A 23 -4.63 -3.11 -7.14
CA ILE A 23 -4.05 -3.98 -6.12
C ILE A 23 -4.19 -3.36 -4.73
N PHE A 24 -3.92 -2.06 -4.61
CA PHE A 24 -4.08 -1.36 -3.34
C PHE A 24 -5.54 -1.30 -2.89
N GLU A 25 -6.49 -1.08 -3.79
CA GLU A 25 -7.93 -1.12 -3.48
C GLU A 25 -8.36 -2.49 -2.93
N ARG A 26 -7.84 -3.58 -3.49
CA ARG A 26 -8.08 -4.93 -2.94
C ARG A 26 -7.53 -5.10 -1.53
N TRP A 27 -6.38 -4.51 -1.23
CA TRP A 27 -5.84 -4.50 0.14
C TRP A 27 -6.73 -3.70 1.09
N VAL A 28 -7.19 -2.51 0.68
CA VAL A 28 -8.13 -1.71 1.49
C VAL A 28 -9.36 -2.55 1.86
N HIS A 29 -9.97 -3.22 0.88
CA HIS A 29 -11.11 -4.09 1.11
C HIS A 29 -10.79 -5.34 1.93
N TYR A 30 -9.60 -5.92 1.78
CA TYR A 30 -9.15 -7.06 2.59
C TYR A 30 -9.12 -6.74 4.08
N PHE A 31 -8.71 -5.51 4.43
CA PHE A 31 -8.74 -5.00 5.80
C PHE A 31 -10.13 -4.54 6.26
N GLY A 32 -11.17 -4.70 5.43
CA GLY A 32 -12.55 -4.34 5.75
C GLY A 32 -12.85 -2.84 5.62
N ALA A 33 -11.92 -2.05 5.07
CA ALA A 33 -12.12 -0.64 4.80
C ALA A 33 -12.82 -0.42 3.45
N THR A 34 -13.54 0.71 3.34
CA THR A 34 -14.14 1.15 2.09
C THR A 34 -13.32 2.28 1.46
N ASP A 35 -12.64 3.07 2.29
CA ASP A 35 -11.73 4.14 1.86
C ASP A 35 -10.32 3.94 2.47
N PRO A 36 -9.24 4.18 1.70
CA PRO A 36 -7.87 4.04 2.20
C PRO A 36 -7.52 4.98 3.35
N GLN A 37 -8.24 6.09 3.54
CA GLN A 37 -8.07 6.98 4.69
C GLN A 37 -8.55 6.35 6.01
N GLU A 38 -9.34 5.28 5.95
CA GLU A 38 -9.75 4.52 7.12
C GLU A 38 -8.65 3.59 7.63
N LEU A 39 -7.62 3.33 6.82
CA LEU A 39 -6.48 2.50 7.22
C LEU A 39 -5.59 3.25 8.20
N ASP A 40 -5.34 2.66 9.36
CA ASP A 40 -4.34 3.17 10.28
C ASP A 40 -2.92 2.79 9.83
N LEU A 41 -1.91 3.43 10.44
CA LEU A 41 -0.50 3.21 10.11
C LEU A 41 -0.08 1.74 10.27
N GLY A 42 -0.63 1.02 11.26
CA GLY A 42 -0.36 -0.40 11.46
C GLY A 42 -0.88 -1.25 10.29
N MET A 43 -2.05 -0.95 9.75
CA MET A 43 -2.58 -1.62 8.56
C MET A 43 -1.73 -1.32 7.32
N LEU A 44 -1.31 -0.07 7.13
CA LEU A 44 -0.43 0.31 6.02
C LEU A 44 0.94 -0.39 6.10
N MET A 45 1.50 -0.52 7.30
CA MET A 45 2.73 -1.28 7.55
C MET A 45 2.56 -2.76 7.23
N ALA A 46 1.42 -3.36 7.60
CA ALA A 46 1.12 -4.76 7.28
C ALA A 46 0.99 -4.99 5.76
N ILE A 47 0.30 -4.10 5.04
CA ILE A 47 0.22 -4.15 3.58
C ILE A 47 1.63 -4.06 2.97
N HIS A 48 2.47 -3.15 3.47
CA HIS A 48 3.85 -3.01 2.99
C HIS A 48 4.67 -4.29 3.20
N GLU A 49 4.63 -4.88 4.40
CA GLU A 49 5.32 -6.13 4.71
C GLU A 49 4.87 -7.25 3.77
N TRP A 50 3.56 -7.44 3.60
CA TRP A 50 3.00 -8.49 2.77
C TRP A 50 3.32 -8.33 1.28
N VAL A 51 3.30 -7.09 0.78
CA VAL A 51 3.71 -6.79 -0.59
C VAL A 51 5.21 -7.08 -0.79
N MET A 52 6.06 -6.77 0.20
CA MET A 52 7.48 -7.09 0.16
C MET A 52 7.74 -8.62 0.21
N ASP A 53 6.87 -9.38 0.88
CA ASP A 53 6.86 -10.85 0.86
C ASP A 53 6.23 -11.45 -0.42
N GLY A 54 5.76 -10.62 -1.35
CA GLY A 54 5.14 -11.07 -2.61
C GLY A 54 3.74 -11.67 -2.44
N LEU A 55 3.06 -11.34 -1.35
CA LEU A 55 1.69 -11.78 -1.10
C LEU A 55 0.68 -10.90 -1.85
N GLU A 56 -0.40 -11.53 -2.29
CA GLU A 56 -1.54 -10.85 -2.91
C GLU A 56 -2.75 -10.83 -1.96
N PRO A 57 -3.58 -9.78 -2.01
CA PRO A 57 -4.82 -9.74 -1.25
C PRO A 57 -5.75 -10.82 -1.80
N ARG A 58 -5.98 -11.87 -1.01
CA ARG A 58 -6.97 -12.90 -1.36
C ARG A 58 -8.35 -12.30 -1.23
N ASP A 59 -9.14 -12.34 -2.30
CA ASP A 59 -10.54 -11.93 -2.27
C ASP A 59 -11.29 -12.69 -1.15
N GLN A 60 -11.65 -11.99 -0.07
CA GLN A 60 -12.53 -12.52 0.99
C GLN A 60 -13.95 -12.84 0.47
N ARG A 61 -14.25 -12.55 -0.80
CA ARG A 61 -15.56 -12.81 -1.42
C ARG A 61 -15.87 -14.30 -1.60
N GLN A 62 -14.96 -15.21 -1.25
CA GLN A 62 -15.13 -16.66 -1.42
C GLN A 62 -15.62 -17.42 -0.18
N GLU A 63 -15.86 -16.75 0.96
CA GLU A 63 -16.38 -17.40 2.18
C GLU A 63 -17.83 -16.95 2.47
N ARG A 64 -18.79 -17.41 1.66
CA ARG A 64 -20.22 -17.42 2.00
C ARG A 64 -20.81 -18.82 1.86
#